data_AF-A0A957VF99-F1
#
_entry.id   AF-A0A957VF99-F1
#
_cell.length_a   1.000
_cell.length_b   1.000
_cell.length_c   1.000
_cell.angle_alpha   90.00
_cell.angle_beta   90.00
_cell.angle_gamma   90.00
#
_symmetry.space_group_name_H-M   'P 1'
#
loop_
_entity.id
_entity.type
_entity.pdbx_description
1 polymer ?
#
loop_
_entity_poly.entity_id
_entity_poly.type
_entity_poly.pdbx_seq_one_letter_code
_entity_poly.pdbx_strand_id
1 'polypeptide(L)'
;ELWKAQLLLAFGQEAAFPAAIQEIWSATEGWGTDEARIYQALQKLTEAEVAQISKVPGLWDMLRSELSGKDMKAAEDLLSGDYAKAIARHKTNVAFVKTEIENMRDPAKPLHVRNTAEWLLPKDPTLKPKNDLFVLTPTHDSAERAKQHGKKNEVAYFGDTPQFPDDSADYDAHIEETRNIHYSAPSVAGEHLERKIWMHDPAFQTNISLEQVLVHEVEHDADRHDTEAGYDKPFKSPEESWNRYKTEFRAYWIDGQRDSLSTRSGSATAPFDNEKQKSIFDHMYGSSADDVYAVWLRPNYDKNTKVGGKNFQDLVHTYTKPEGVNLINSPRIDNFFLALQPCKKADTDLTTTPLAELTAAAQALNADDQTYINSAEALRLQEMMKSQLATPVLQHVAKMVNGGSLPGWA
;
A
#
# COMPACT_ATOMS: atom_id res chain seq x y z
N GLU A 1 31.64 -14.17 -36.15
CA GLU A 1 31.62 -15.27 -37.15
C GLU A 1 31.23 -16.66 -36.62
N LEU A 2 31.92 -17.27 -35.63
CA LEU A 2 31.58 -18.64 -35.21
C LEU A 2 30.16 -18.77 -34.59
N TRP A 3 29.81 -17.88 -33.66
CA TRP A 3 28.46 -17.82 -33.08
C TRP A 3 27.39 -17.61 -34.14
N LYS A 4 27.67 -16.73 -35.11
CA LYS A 4 26.79 -16.44 -36.25
C LYS A 4 26.47 -17.69 -37.06
N ALA A 5 27.48 -18.52 -37.35
CA ALA A 5 27.29 -19.81 -38.01
C ALA A 5 26.51 -20.81 -37.14
N GLN A 6 26.75 -20.82 -35.82
CA GLN A 6 26.02 -21.70 -34.89
C GLN A 6 24.54 -21.36 -34.78
N LEU A 7 24.17 -20.07 -34.86
CA LEU A 7 22.77 -19.65 -34.94
C LEU A 7 22.07 -20.13 -36.20
N LEU A 8 22.73 -20.02 -37.36
CA LEU A 8 22.19 -20.54 -38.61
C LEU A 8 21.99 -22.07 -38.56
N LEU A 9 22.87 -22.80 -37.86
CA LEU A 9 22.70 -24.24 -37.64
C LEU A 9 21.55 -24.55 -36.66
N ALA A 10 21.38 -23.74 -35.61
CA ALA A 10 20.38 -23.96 -34.59
C ALA A 10 18.95 -23.61 -35.05
N PHE A 11 18.80 -22.53 -35.82
CA PHE A 11 17.50 -21.95 -36.16
C PHE A 11 17.21 -21.89 -37.66
N GLY A 12 18.19 -22.21 -38.52
CA GLY A 12 18.04 -22.12 -39.96
C GLY A 12 18.30 -20.70 -40.47
N GLN A 13 17.41 -20.17 -41.32
CA GLN A 13 17.58 -18.81 -41.86
C GLN A 13 17.34 -17.75 -40.79
N GLU A 14 17.97 -16.58 -40.93
CA GLU A 14 17.87 -15.47 -39.97
C GLU A 14 16.43 -15.05 -39.64
N ALA A 15 15.53 -15.11 -40.63
CA ALA A 15 14.10 -14.82 -40.42
C ALA A 15 13.40 -15.77 -39.43
N ALA A 16 14.00 -16.93 -39.13
CA ALA A 16 13.51 -17.89 -38.14
C ALA A 16 14.16 -17.72 -36.75
N PHE A 17 15.10 -16.78 -36.60
CA PHE A 17 15.72 -16.51 -35.30
C PHE A 17 14.70 -15.89 -34.34
N PRO A 18 14.78 -16.21 -33.03
CA PRO A 18 14.03 -15.46 -32.02
C PRO A 18 14.34 -13.96 -32.13
N ALA A 19 13.34 -13.09 -31.91
CA ALA A 19 13.49 -11.65 -32.07
C ALA A 19 14.66 -11.09 -31.24
N ALA A 20 14.82 -11.54 -30.00
CA ALA A 20 15.94 -11.14 -29.15
C ALA A 20 17.31 -11.55 -29.72
N ILE A 21 17.41 -12.71 -30.38
CA ILE A 21 18.64 -13.13 -31.07
C ILE A 21 18.94 -12.23 -32.27
N GLN A 22 17.92 -11.82 -33.02
CA GLN A 22 18.10 -10.86 -34.12
C GLN A 22 18.60 -9.51 -33.60
N GLU A 23 18.04 -9.03 -32.48
CA GLU A 23 18.50 -7.79 -31.84
C GLU A 23 19.94 -7.88 -31.36
N ILE A 24 20.31 -8.96 -30.65
CA ILE A 24 21.70 -9.19 -30.21
C ILE A 24 22.62 -9.30 -31.42
N TRP A 25 22.21 -10.02 -32.47
CA TRP A 25 22.98 -10.15 -33.70
C TRP A 25 23.28 -8.77 -34.27
N SER A 26 22.24 -7.97 -34.53
CA SER A 26 22.39 -6.62 -35.08
C SER A 26 23.22 -5.69 -34.20
N ALA A 27 23.14 -5.83 -32.87
CA ALA A 27 23.92 -5.04 -31.93
C ALA A 27 25.43 -5.35 -31.95
N THR A 28 25.81 -6.50 -32.50
CA THR A 28 27.21 -6.94 -32.68
C THR A 28 27.73 -6.72 -34.11
N GLU A 29 26.97 -6.02 -34.97
CA GLU A 29 27.39 -5.75 -36.34
C GLU A 29 28.15 -4.43 -36.47
N GLY A 30 29.31 -4.48 -37.12
CA GLY A 30 30.10 -3.30 -37.47
C GLY A 30 31.31 -3.11 -36.58
N TRP A 31 31.74 -1.86 -36.44
CA TRP A 31 32.87 -1.49 -35.58
C TRP A 31 32.33 -1.09 -34.21
N GLY A 32 32.63 -1.89 -33.18
CA GLY A 32 32.11 -1.73 -31.83
C GLY A 32 30.85 -2.57 -31.57
N THR A 33 30.29 -2.40 -30.38
CA THR A 33 29.15 -3.14 -29.86
C THR A 33 28.13 -2.14 -29.34
N ASP A 34 26.84 -2.37 -29.58
CA ASP A 34 25.77 -1.62 -28.91
C ASP A 34 25.33 -2.41 -27.67
N GLU A 35 26.07 -2.26 -26.57
CA GLU A 35 25.84 -3.04 -25.35
C GLU A 35 24.43 -2.79 -24.80
N ALA A 36 23.96 -1.54 -24.83
CA ALA A 36 22.63 -1.16 -24.39
C ALA A 36 21.53 -1.95 -25.12
N ARG A 37 21.69 -2.14 -26.44
CA ARG A 37 20.74 -2.90 -27.25
C ARG A 37 20.79 -4.40 -26.96
N ILE A 38 21.97 -4.95 -26.67
CA ILE A 38 22.10 -6.34 -26.17
C ILE A 38 21.34 -6.49 -24.85
N TYR A 39 21.51 -5.58 -23.88
CA TYR A 39 20.79 -5.62 -22.61
C TYR A 39 19.29 -5.55 -22.77
N GLN A 40 18.80 -4.61 -23.57
CA GLN A 40 17.36 -4.46 -23.81
C GLN A 40 16.76 -5.70 -24.46
N ALA A 41 17.52 -6.40 -25.32
CA ALA A 41 17.08 -7.66 -25.90
C ALA A 41 17.02 -8.77 -24.84
N LEU A 42 18.04 -8.89 -23.99
CA LEU A 42 18.12 -9.89 -22.93
C LEU A 42 17.06 -9.67 -21.82
N GLN A 43 16.79 -8.43 -21.42
CA GLN A 43 15.78 -8.07 -20.41
C GLN A 43 14.36 -8.45 -20.80
N LYS A 44 14.06 -8.54 -22.11
CA LYS A 44 12.74 -8.87 -22.63
C LYS A 44 12.49 -10.37 -22.73
N LEU A 45 13.51 -11.20 -22.49
CA LEU A 45 13.38 -12.65 -22.60
C LEU A 45 12.47 -13.21 -21.49
N THR A 46 11.53 -14.05 -21.90
CA THR A 46 10.79 -14.92 -21.00
C THR A 46 11.67 -16.06 -20.47
N GLU A 47 11.25 -16.73 -19.40
CA GLU A 47 11.98 -17.88 -18.84
C GLU A 47 12.20 -18.99 -19.89
N ALA A 48 11.19 -19.27 -20.73
CA ALA A 48 11.28 -20.26 -21.79
C ALA A 48 12.30 -19.86 -22.87
N GLU A 49 12.34 -18.57 -23.24
CA GLU A 49 13.29 -18.06 -24.22
C GLU A 49 14.72 -18.03 -23.66
N VAL A 50 14.92 -17.68 -22.39
CA VAL A 50 16.22 -17.81 -21.71
C VAL A 50 16.70 -19.27 -21.76
N ALA A 51 15.82 -20.23 -21.44
CA ALA A 51 16.14 -21.65 -21.47
C ALA A 51 16.44 -22.19 -22.88
N GLN A 52 15.91 -21.54 -23.92
CA GLN A 52 16.19 -21.87 -25.32
C GLN A 52 17.51 -21.25 -25.79
N ILE A 53 17.69 -19.94 -25.54
CA ILE A 53 18.82 -19.15 -26.02
C ILE A 53 20.12 -19.55 -25.31
N SER A 54 20.07 -19.84 -24.00
CA SER A 54 21.24 -20.31 -23.23
C SER A 54 21.86 -21.61 -23.76
N LYS A 55 21.12 -22.39 -24.57
CA LYS A 55 21.61 -23.63 -25.20
C LYS A 55 22.28 -23.41 -26.56
N VAL A 56 22.22 -22.20 -27.11
CA VAL A 56 22.86 -21.87 -28.38
C VAL A 56 24.38 -21.95 -28.21
N PRO A 57 25.07 -22.84 -28.95
CA PRO A 57 26.52 -22.92 -28.88
C PRO A 57 27.18 -21.58 -29.21
N GLY A 58 28.25 -21.23 -28.48
CA GLY A 58 29.04 -20.02 -28.70
C GLY A 58 28.39 -18.69 -28.28
N LEU A 59 27.15 -18.69 -27.78
CA LEU A 59 26.50 -17.47 -27.27
C LEU A 59 27.33 -16.82 -26.17
N TRP A 60 27.74 -17.60 -25.16
CA TRP A 60 28.54 -17.09 -24.06
C TRP A 60 29.91 -16.57 -24.48
N ASP A 61 30.53 -17.22 -25.47
CA ASP A 61 31.82 -16.79 -25.98
C ASP A 61 31.70 -15.46 -26.72
N MET A 62 30.61 -15.28 -27.47
CA MET A 62 30.27 -13.98 -28.07
C MET A 62 30.01 -12.93 -27.00
N LEU A 63 29.14 -13.19 -26.02
CA LEU A 63 28.83 -12.19 -25.00
C LEU A 63 30.10 -11.76 -24.23
N ARG A 64 31.03 -12.68 -23.94
CA ARG A 64 32.31 -12.35 -23.31
C ARG A 64 33.28 -11.58 -24.21
N SER A 65 33.16 -11.68 -25.53
CA SER A 65 33.98 -10.88 -26.45
C SER A 65 33.44 -9.47 -26.61
N GLU A 66 32.13 -9.31 -26.49
CA GLU A 66 31.41 -8.05 -26.72
C GLU A 66 31.17 -7.25 -25.44
N LEU A 67 31.08 -7.91 -24.28
CA LEU A 67 30.75 -7.29 -22.99
C LEU A 67 31.90 -7.49 -21.98
N SER A 68 32.01 -6.57 -21.03
CA SER A 68 33.05 -6.66 -19.99
C SER A 68 32.55 -6.19 -18.62
N GLY A 69 33.24 -6.58 -17.56
CA GLY A 69 32.98 -6.11 -16.20
C GLY A 69 31.51 -6.28 -15.77
N LYS A 70 30.88 -5.17 -15.37
CA LYS A 70 29.51 -5.13 -14.84
C LYS A 70 28.47 -5.50 -15.90
N ASP A 71 28.74 -5.17 -17.15
CA ASP A 71 27.90 -5.47 -18.29
C ASP A 71 27.83 -7.00 -18.45
N MET A 72 28.99 -7.67 -18.57
CA MET A 72 28.98 -9.14 -18.69
C MET A 72 28.25 -9.81 -17.53
N LYS A 73 28.41 -9.30 -16.30
CA LYS A 73 27.70 -9.83 -15.12
C LYS A 73 26.18 -9.68 -15.23
N ALA A 74 25.67 -8.53 -15.65
CA ALA A 74 24.23 -8.33 -15.86
C ALA A 74 23.69 -9.25 -16.97
N ALA A 75 24.46 -9.50 -18.03
CA ALA A 75 24.07 -10.44 -19.09
C ALA A 75 24.04 -11.88 -18.55
N GLU A 76 24.97 -12.26 -17.67
CA GLU A 76 24.95 -13.54 -16.96
C GLU A 76 23.69 -13.70 -16.10
N ASP A 77 23.32 -12.66 -15.35
CA ASP A 77 22.13 -12.67 -14.49
C ASP A 77 20.82 -12.75 -15.29
N LEU A 78 20.73 -12.03 -16.41
CA LEU A 78 19.59 -12.12 -17.34
C LEU A 78 19.44 -13.53 -17.93
N LEU A 79 20.55 -14.16 -18.31
CA LEU A 79 20.56 -15.50 -18.91
C LEU A 79 20.55 -16.65 -17.89
N SER A 80 20.69 -16.37 -16.59
CA SER A 80 20.46 -17.36 -15.52
C SER A 80 19.01 -17.82 -15.44
N GLY A 81 18.09 -16.98 -15.94
CA GLY A 81 16.64 -17.16 -15.85
C GLY A 81 16.02 -16.61 -14.57
N ASP A 82 16.81 -16.24 -13.55
CA ASP A 82 16.27 -15.76 -12.29
C ASP A 82 15.65 -14.35 -12.41
N TYR A 83 16.20 -13.48 -13.28
CA TYR A 83 15.56 -12.22 -13.65
C TYR A 83 14.18 -12.46 -14.28
N ALA A 84 14.10 -13.34 -15.29
CA ALA A 84 12.84 -13.66 -15.97
C ALA A 84 11.80 -14.26 -15.01
N LYS A 85 12.23 -15.11 -14.06
CA LYS A 85 11.36 -15.63 -12.99
C LYS A 85 10.87 -14.53 -12.05
N ALA A 86 11.70 -13.55 -11.70
CA ALA A 86 11.29 -12.42 -10.88
C ALA A 86 10.18 -11.60 -11.59
N ILE A 87 10.34 -11.32 -12.90
CA ILE A 87 9.31 -10.65 -13.71
C ILE A 87 8.02 -11.48 -13.79
N ALA A 88 8.11 -12.79 -14.03
CA ALA A 88 6.95 -13.68 -14.07
C ALA A 88 6.23 -13.76 -12.71
N ARG A 89 6.99 -13.77 -11.61
CA ARG A 89 6.46 -13.70 -10.24
C ARG A 89 5.73 -12.38 -9.99
N HIS A 90 6.25 -11.26 -10.49
CA HIS A 90 5.56 -9.97 -10.33
C HIS A 90 4.19 -9.97 -11.01
N LYS A 91 4.11 -10.47 -12.26
CA LYS A 91 2.81 -10.64 -12.93
C LYS A 91 1.84 -11.53 -12.13
N THR A 92 2.37 -12.60 -11.53
CA THR A 92 1.60 -13.46 -10.62
C THR A 92 1.12 -12.72 -9.37
N ASN A 93 1.98 -11.92 -8.75
CA ASN A 93 1.66 -11.10 -7.57
C ASN A 93 0.57 -10.07 -7.90
N VAL A 94 0.68 -9.36 -9.02
CA VAL A 94 -0.33 -8.37 -9.45
C VAL A 94 -1.67 -9.05 -9.75
N ALA A 95 -1.65 -10.17 -10.48
CA ALA A 95 -2.86 -10.94 -10.77
C ALA A 95 -3.53 -11.44 -9.48
N PHE A 96 -2.75 -11.93 -8.51
CA PHE A 96 -3.25 -12.38 -7.21
C PHE A 96 -3.93 -11.24 -6.44
N VAL A 97 -3.26 -10.09 -6.28
CA VAL A 97 -3.85 -8.92 -5.61
C VAL A 97 -5.14 -8.47 -6.29
N LYS A 98 -5.17 -8.48 -7.63
CA LYS A 98 -6.38 -8.15 -8.39
C LYS A 98 -7.53 -9.12 -8.10
N THR A 99 -7.26 -10.42 -8.11
CA THR A 99 -8.25 -11.44 -7.77
C THR A 99 -8.78 -11.25 -6.35
N GLU A 100 -7.90 -10.99 -5.38
CA GLU A 100 -8.34 -10.80 -3.99
C GLU A 100 -9.15 -9.52 -3.80
N ILE A 101 -8.77 -8.39 -4.42
CA ILE A 101 -9.58 -7.16 -4.39
C ILE A 101 -10.98 -7.38 -4.98
N GLU A 102 -11.11 -8.20 -6.04
CA GLU A 102 -12.43 -8.56 -6.55
C GLU A 102 -13.21 -9.47 -5.59
N ASN A 103 -12.54 -10.43 -4.94
CA ASN A 103 -13.15 -11.29 -3.91
C ASN A 103 -13.63 -10.49 -2.69
N MET A 104 -12.90 -9.44 -2.29
CA MET A 104 -13.27 -8.53 -1.20
C MET A 104 -14.60 -7.81 -1.45
N ARG A 105 -15.12 -7.79 -2.68
CA ARG A 105 -16.42 -7.18 -3.02
C ARG A 105 -17.63 -8.05 -2.74
N ASP A 106 -17.44 -9.32 -2.40
CA ASP A 106 -18.54 -10.23 -2.10
C ASP A 106 -19.45 -9.60 -1.03
N PRO A 107 -20.77 -9.47 -1.25
CA PRO A 107 -21.71 -8.95 -0.25
C PRO A 107 -21.67 -9.66 1.11
N ALA A 108 -21.16 -10.90 1.17
CA ALA A 108 -20.94 -11.64 2.42
C ALA A 108 -19.73 -11.14 3.22
N LYS A 109 -18.82 -10.35 2.62
CA LYS A 109 -17.66 -9.77 3.30
C LYS A 109 -18.09 -8.60 4.20
N PRO A 110 -17.35 -8.35 5.29
CA PRO A 110 -17.56 -7.17 6.13
C PRO A 110 -17.57 -5.87 5.32
N LEU A 111 -18.32 -4.87 5.79
CA LEU A 111 -18.48 -3.61 5.08
C LEU A 111 -17.15 -2.89 4.81
N HIS A 112 -16.24 -2.82 5.80
CA HIS A 112 -14.94 -2.17 5.62
C HIS A 112 -14.07 -2.87 4.56
N VAL A 113 -14.17 -4.20 4.45
CA VAL A 113 -13.47 -4.98 3.39
C VAL A 113 -13.99 -4.60 2.01
N ARG A 114 -15.33 -4.58 1.83
CA ARG A 114 -15.96 -4.21 0.54
C ARG A 114 -15.62 -2.78 0.13
N ASN A 115 -15.65 -1.86 1.09
CA ASN A 115 -15.32 -0.46 0.86
C ASN A 115 -13.82 -0.27 0.56
N THR A 116 -12.93 -1.02 1.20
CA THR A 116 -11.49 -1.05 0.88
C THR A 116 -11.26 -1.45 -0.58
N ALA A 117 -11.99 -2.45 -1.09
CA ALA A 117 -11.91 -2.83 -2.50
C ALA A 117 -12.39 -1.73 -3.46
N GLU A 118 -13.45 -0.99 -3.12
CA GLU A 118 -13.90 0.19 -3.87
C GLU A 118 -12.87 1.34 -3.82
N TRP A 119 -12.19 1.50 -2.68
CA TRP A 119 -11.19 2.52 -2.45
C TRP A 119 -9.94 2.34 -3.31
N LEU A 120 -9.46 1.09 -3.44
CA LEU A 120 -8.25 0.73 -4.18
C LEU A 120 -8.50 0.52 -5.68
N LEU A 121 -9.68 0.03 -6.05
CA LEU A 121 -10.02 -0.27 -7.43
C LEU A 121 -11.50 0.08 -7.67
N PRO A 122 -11.88 1.33 -7.97
CA PRO A 122 -13.28 1.66 -8.20
C PRO A 122 -13.88 0.85 -9.37
N LYS A 123 -15.15 0.41 -9.24
CA LYS A 123 -15.85 -0.29 -10.34
C LYS A 123 -16.12 0.62 -11.54
N ASP A 124 -16.36 1.90 -11.28
CA ASP A 124 -16.53 2.89 -12.32
C ASP A 124 -15.14 3.33 -12.80
N PRO A 125 -14.77 3.04 -14.06
CA PRO A 125 -13.44 3.36 -14.58
C PRO A 125 -13.20 4.87 -14.73
N THR A 126 -14.23 5.71 -14.56
CA THR A 126 -14.08 7.17 -14.54
C THR A 126 -13.63 7.69 -13.18
N LEU A 127 -13.80 6.89 -12.12
CA LEU A 127 -13.32 7.21 -10.79
C LEU A 127 -11.87 6.75 -10.62
N LYS A 128 -11.06 7.61 -10.00
CA LYS A 128 -9.69 7.26 -9.63
C LYS A 128 -9.68 6.52 -8.30
N PRO A 129 -8.77 5.55 -8.11
CA PRO A 129 -8.44 5.05 -6.79
C PRO A 129 -8.15 6.19 -5.83
N LYS A 130 -8.53 5.99 -4.56
CA LYS A 130 -8.23 6.94 -3.51
C LYS A 130 -6.79 6.76 -3.01
N ASN A 131 -6.26 5.53 -3.07
CA ASN A 131 -4.86 5.22 -2.77
C ASN A 131 -4.13 4.75 -4.01
N ASP A 132 -2.83 5.05 -4.06
CA ASP A 132 -1.92 4.48 -5.04
C ASP A 132 -1.39 3.16 -4.50
N LEU A 133 -1.85 2.05 -5.08
CA LEU A 133 -1.41 0.71 -4.71
C LEU A 133 -0.25 0.26 -5.60
N PHE A 134 0.80 -0.24 -4.99
CA PHE A 134 2.00 -0.79 -5.64
C PHE A 134 2.21 -2.22 -5.18
N VAL A 135 2.54 -3.11 -6.10
CA VAL A 135 2.80 -4.53 -5.80
C VAL A 135 4.28 -4.79 -5.93
N LEU A 136 4.94 -4.98 -4.81
CA LEU A 136 6.37 -5.16 -4.73
C LEU A 136 6.74 -6.64 -4.82
N THR A 137 7.71 -6.97 -5.67
CA THR A 137 8.25 -8.32 -5.84
C THR A 137 9.76 -8.30 -5.62
N PRO A 138 10.37 -9.26 -4.89
CA PRO A 138 11.82 -9.29 -4.74
C PRO A 138 12.53 -9.33 -6.10
N THR A 139 13.60 -8.57 -6.26
CA THR A 139 14.47 -8.70 -7.44
C THR A 139 15.19 -10.05 -7.43
N HIS A 140 15.75 -10.46 -8.57
CA HIS A 140 16.52 -11.70 -8.68
C HIS A 140 17.78 -11.70 -7.79
N ASP A 141 18.32 -10.52 -7.51
CA ASP A 141 19.53 -10.26 -6.73
C ASP A 141 19.23 -9.56 -5.38
N SER A 142 17.99 -9.67 -4.89
CA SER A 142 17.39 -8.84 -3.83
C SER A 142 18.29 -8.57 -2.61
N ALA A 143 18.89 -9.61 -2.04
CA ALA A 143 19.75 -9.47 -0.86
C ALA A 143 21.11 -8.83 -1.17
N GLU A 144 21.74 -9.21 -2.29
CA GLU A 144 23.02 -8.63 -2.69
C GLU A 144 22.84 -7.17 -3.12
N ARG A 145 21.74 -6.84 -3.80
CA ARG A 145 21.40 -5.47 -4.19
C ARG A 145 21.24 -4.59 -2.96
N ALA A 146 20.46 -5.00 -1.98
CA ALA A 146 20.33 -4.28 -0.71
C ALA A 146 21.70 -4.05 -0.04
N LYS A 147 22.53 -5.09 0.04
CA LYS A 147 23.89 -5.00 0.60
C LYS A 147 24.78 -4.01 -0.16
N GLN A 148 24.75 -4.03 -1.50
CA GLN A 148 25.51 -3.10 -2.34
C GLN A 148 25.09 -1.63 -2.12
N HIS A 149 23.81 -1.39 -1.86
CA HIS A 149 23.25 -0.07 -1.58
C HIS A 149 23.30 0.32 -0.10
N GLY A 150 24.06 -0.40 0.71
CA GLY A 150 24.26 -0.10 2.14
C GLY A 150 23.01 -0.30 3.00
N LYS A 151 22.02 -1.03 2.49
CA LYS A 151 20.75 -1.32 3.15
C LYS A 151 20.89 -2.54 4.04
N LYS A 152 21.02 -2.31 5.35
CA LYS A 152 21.22 -3.37 6.34
C LYS A 152 19.88 -3.96 6.75
N ASN A 153 19.78 -5.29 6.77
CA ASN A 153 18.57 -6.05 7.14
C ASN A 153 17.36 -5.82 6.23
N GLU A 154 17.58 -5.21 5.06
CA GLU A 154 16.57 -4.99 4.04
C GLU A 154 16.88 -5.88 2.83
N VAL A 155 15.89 -6.02 1.96
CA VAL A 155 16.01 -6.68 0.67
C VAL A 155 15.45 -5.75 -0.42
N ALA A 156 15.89 -5.91 -1.66
CA ALA A 156 15.42 -5.09 -2.77
C ALA A 156 14.18 -5.69 -3.44
N TYR A 157 13.15 -4.88 -3.60
CA TYR A 157 11.94 -5.19 -4.33
C TYR A 157 11.84 -4.29 -5.58
N PHE A 158 11.08 -4.71 -6.57
CA PHE A 158 10.64 -3.87 -7.68
C PHE A 158 9.12 -3.86 -7.81
N GLY A 159 8.57 -2.86 -8.52
CA GLY A 159 7.13 -2.65 -8.66
C GLY A 159 6.59 -1.39 -7.98
N ASP A 160 7.47 -0.45 -7.66
CA ASP A 160 7.14 0.93 -7.21
C ASP A 160 6.60 1.80 -8.38
N THR A 161 6.65 1.28 -9.60
CA THR A 161 6.00 1.82 -10.80
C THR A 161 5.90 0.74 -11.88
N PRO A 162 4.84 0.71 -12.72
CA PRO A 162 3.63 1.53 -12.65
C PRO A 162 2.71 1.16 -11.48
N GLN A 163 1.69 1.99 -11.25
CA GLN A 163 0.66 1.74 -10.25
C GLN A 163 -0.21 0.54 -10.62
N PHE A 164 -0.62 -0.25 -9.64
CA PHE A 164 -1.61 -1.32 -9.79
C PHE A 164 -2.90 -0.78 -10.45
N PRO A 165 -3.56 -1.51 -11.38
CA PRO A 165 -3.37 -2.94 -11.69
C PRO A 165 -2.43 -3.22 -12.87
N ASP A 166 -1.60 -2.26 -13.26
CA ASP A 166 -0.60 -2.47 -14.32
C ASP A 166 0.48 -3.46 -13.83
N ASP A 167 0.76 -4.49 -14.62
CA ASP A 167 1.71 -5.57 -14.34
C ASP A 167 3.00 -5.48 -15.16
N SER A 168 3.20 -4.36 -15.86
CA SER A 168 4.36 -4.12 -16.73
C SER A 168 5.62 -3.65 -15.99
N ALA A 169 5.61 -3.66 -14.66
CA ALA A 169 6.77 -3.26 -13.88
C ALA A 169 8.00 -4.12 -14.21
N ASP A 170 9.13 -3.46 -14.41
CA ASP A 170 10.44 -4.07 -14.58
C ASP A 170 11.50 -3.29 -13.79
N TYR A 171 12.74 -3.76 -13.81
CA TYR A 171 13.86 -3.09 -13.16
C TYR A 171 15.14 -3.37 -13.92
N ASP A 172 16.20 -2.63 -13.61
CA ASP A 172 17.47 -2.88 -14.27
C ASP A 172 18.18 -4.11 -13.65
N ALA A 173 18.69 -5.00 -14.50
CA ALA A 173 19.48 -6.13 -14.07
C ALA A 173 20.82 -5.72 -13.43
N HIS A 174 21.33 -4.53 -13.77
CA HIS A 174 22.49 -3.94 -13.11
C HIS A 174 22.18 -3.64 -11.64
N ILE A 175 22.97 -4.24 -10.76
CA ILE A 175 22.80 -4.19 -9.31
C ILE A 175 23.03 -2.78 -8.73
N GLU A 176 23.82 -1.95 -9.39
CA GLU A 176 24.05 -0.55 -9.03
C GLU A 176 22.86 0.37 -9.32
N GLU A 177 21.93 -0.06 -10.17
CA GLU A 177 20.78 0.76 -10.56
C GLU A 177 19.65 0.66 -9.53
N THR A 178 18.91 1.75 -9.36
CA THR A 178 17.81 1.85 -8.39
C THR A 178 16.48 2.20 -9.06
N ARG A 179 16.41 2.13 -10.39
CA ARG A 179 15.17 2.38 -11.13
C ARG A 179 14.13 1.35 -10.72
N ASN A 180 12.98 1.84 -10.24
CA ASN A 180 11.88 1.01 -9.76
C ASN A 180 12.28 0.04 -8.63
N ILE A 181 13.24 0.44 -7.79
CA ILE A 181 13.68 -0.37 -6.65
C ILE A 181 13.20 0.24 -5.33
N HIS A 182 12.53 -0.57 -4.52
CA HIS A 182 12.15 -0.26 -3.15
C HIS A 182 12.91 -1.17 -2.18
N TYR A 183 13.43 -0.61 -1.10
CA TYR A 183 14.16 -1.38 -0.08
C TYR A 183 13.33 -1.43 1.20
N SER A 184 13.10 -2.64 1.71
CA SER A 184 12.37 -2.84 2.95
C SER A 184 12.82 -4.11 3.65
N ALA A 185 12.50 -4.23 4.93
CA ALA A 185 12.75 -5.44 5.70
C ALA A 185 11.90 -6.60 5.14
N PRO A 186 12.47 -7.82 5.04
CA PRO A 186 11.79 -8.96 4.42
C PRO A 186 10.54 -9.45 5.18
N SER A 187 10.35 -8.98 6.42
CA SER A 187 9.19 -9.31 7.26
C SER A 187 8.00 -8.37 7.06
N VAL A 188 8.16 -7.30 6.28
CA VAL A 188 7.09 -6.33 6.05
C VAL A 188 6.13 -6.89 5.01
N ALA A 189 4.84 -6.90 5.34
CA ALA A 189 3.77 -7.38 4.46
C ALA A 189 3.15 -6.24 3.63
N GLY A 190 3.02 -5.06 4.25
CA GLY A 190 2.52 -3.84 3.65
C GLY A 190 3.14 -2.61 4.29
N GLU A 191 3.21 -1.52 3.54
CA GLU A 191 3.65 -0.21 4.01
C GLU A 191 2.70 0.86 3.48
N HIS A 192 2.50 1.90 4.28
CA HIS A 192 1.75 3.09 3.91
C HIS A 192 2.57 4.36 4.10
N LEU A 193 2.54 5.25 3.09
CA LEU A 193 3.06 6.61 3.20
C LEU A 193 2.39 7.52 2.16
N GLU A 194 1.89 8.68 2.57
CA GLU A 194 1.40 9.74 1.66
C GLU A 194 0.43 9.23 0.58
N ARG A 195 -0.55 8.42 0.97
CA ARG A 195 -1.53 7.76 0.09
C ARG A 195 -0.98 6.66 -0.82
N LYS A 196 0.28 6.30 -0.67
CA LYS A 196 0.85 5.12 -1.33
C LYS A 196 0.77 3.94 -0.39
N ILE A 197 0.38 2.81 -0.96
CA ILE A 197 0.36 1.51 -0.30
C ILE A 197 1.26 0.59 -1.09
N TRP A 198 2.29 0.06 -0.45
CA TRP A 198 3.17 -0.96 -1.03
C TRP A 198 2.84 -2.31 -0.44
N MET A 199 2.51 -3.28 -1.29
CA MET A 199 2.25 -4.65 -0.89
C MET A 199 3.45 -5.53 -1.22
N HIS A 200 4.09 -6.08 -0.20
CA HIS A 200 5.32 -6.84 -0.35
C HIS A 200 5.02 -8.32 -0.59
N ASP A 201 5.39 -8.78 -1.78
CA ASP A 201 5.40 -10.17 -2.20
C ASP A 201 4.10 -10.95 -1.86
N PRO A 202 2.94 -10.45 -2.31
CA PRO A 202 1.65 -10.86 -1.79
C PRO A 202 1.30 -12.34 -2.04
N ALA A 203 1.81 -12.99 -3.09
CA ALA A 203 1.52 -14.41 -3.34
C ALA A 203 2.11 -15.36 -2.28
N PHE A 204 3.00 -14.89 -1.41
CA PHE A 204 3.53 -15.66 -0.28
C PHE A 204 2.72 -15.44 1.01
N GLN A 205 1.74 -14.54 0.98
CA GLN A 205 0.81 -14.30 2.07
C GLN A 205 -0.43 -15.18 1.91
N THR A 206 -1.13 -15.45 3.01
CA THR A 206 -2.48 -16.05 2.93
C THR A 206 -3.48 -14.99 2.49
N ASN A 207 -4.58 -15.39 1.83
CA ASN A 207 -5.65 -14.46 1.42
C ASN A 207 -6.17 -13.60 2.60
N ILE A 208 -6.30 -14.20 3.79
CA ILE A 208 -6.73 -13.51 5.01
C ILE A 208 -5.71 -12.43 5.41
N SER A 209 -4.42 -12.75 5.35
CA SER A 209 -3.35 -11.79 5.65
C SER A 209 -3.35 -10.60 4.70
N LEU A 210 -3.58 -10.84 3.40
CA LEU A 210 -3.62 -9.78 2.40
C LEU A 210 -4.78 -8.81 2.64
N GLU A 211 -5.99 -9.35 2.84
CA GLU A 211 -7.20 -8.55 3.12
C GLU A 211 -6.98 -7.67 4.37
N GLN A 212 -6.45 -8.25 5.43
CA GLN A 212 -6.15 -7.54 6.69
C GLN A 212 -5.17 -6.39 6.47
N VAL A 213 -4.08 -6.62 5.75
CA VAL A 213 -3.10 -5.57 5.43
C VAL A 213 -3.75 -4.48 4.59
N LEU A 214 -4.48 -4.80 3.52
CA LEU A 214 -5.10 -3.78 2.68
C LEU A 214 -6.13 -2.93 3.43
N VAL A 215 -6.95 -3.56 4.29
CA VAL A 215 -7.90 -2.83 5.15
C VAL A 215 -7.16 -1.90 6.12
N HIS A 216 -6.10 -2.41 6.75
CA HIS A 216 -5.25 -1.65 7.65
C HIS A 216 -4.63 -0.43 6.95
N GLU A 217 -3.99 -0.63 5.79
CA GLU A 217 -3.30 0.45 5.09
C GLU A 217 -4.26 1.49 4.51
N VAL A 218 -5.46 1.09 4.07
CA VAL A 218 -6.49 2.05 3.62
C VAL A 218 -7.06 2.88 4.77
N GLU A 219 -7.16 2.30 5.97
CA GLU A 219 -7.71 3.00 7.14
C GLU A 219 -6.87 4.23 7.52
N HIS A 220 -5.55 4.19 7.32
CA HIS A 220 -4.67 5.34 7.54
C HIS A 220 -5.13 6.57 6.74
N ASP A 221 -5.55 6.40 5.48
CA ASP A 221 -6.11 7.53 4.70
C ASP A 221 -7.58 7.75 4.93
N ALA A 222 -8.36 6.69 5.13
CA ALA A 222 -9.80 6.80 5.27
C ALA A 222 -10.18 7.62 6.49
N ASP A 223 -9.51 7.40 7.63
CA ASP A 223 -9.82 8.10 8.88
C ASP A 223 -9.20 9.51 9.00
N ARG A 224 -8.48 9.96 7.96
CA ARG A 224 -7.97 11.34 7.86
C ARG A 224 -7.24 11.79 9.12
N HIS A 225 -6.44 10.89 9.69
CA HIS A 225 -5.70 11.18 10.92
C HIS A 225 -4.61 12.24 10.69
N ASP A 226 -4.22 12.46 9.43
CA ASP A 226 -3.35 13.55 8.98
C ASP A 226 -3.89 14.94 9.33
N THR A 227 -5.21 15.05 9.53
CA THR A 227 -5.87 16.30 9.93
C THR A 227 -5.97 16.50 11.45
N GLU A 228 -5.49 15.54 12.25
CA GLU A 228 -5.58 15.63 13.69
C GLU A 228 -4.51 16.51 14.34
N ALA A 229 -4.88 17.13 15.46
CA ALA A 229 -3.93 17.82 16.32
C ALA A 229 -2.84 16.85 16.81
N GLY A 230 -1.59 17.20 16.57
CA GLY A 230 -0.43 16.39 16.94
C GLY A 230 0.28 15.73 15.75
N TYR A 231 -0.37 15.63 14.60
CA TYR A 231 0.22 15.02 13.40
C TYR A 231 1.48 15.77 12.91
N ASP A 232 1.49 17.10 13.04
CA ASP A 232 2.60 17.99 12.66
C ASP A 232 3.73 18.07 13.70
N LYS A 233 3.62 17.34 14.81
CA LYS A 233 4.58 17.45 15.92
C LYS A 233 5.86 16.65 15.63
N PRO A 234 6.99 17.01 16.26
CA PRO A 234 8.25 16.31 16.02
C PRO A 234 8.12 14.80 16.29
N PHE A 235 8.73 13.99 15.43
CA PHE A 235 8.77 12.54 15.57
C PHE A 235 9.22 12.13 16.98
N LYS A 236 8.48 11.20 17.60
CA LYS A 236 8.66 10.71 18.99
C LYS A 236 8.28 11.70 20.11
N SER A 237 7.76 12.88 19.79
CA SER A 237 7.17 13.74 20.83
C SER A 237 5.93 13.06 21.44
N PRO A 238 5.58 13.36 22.71
CA PRO A 238 4.40 12.77 23.34
C PRO A 238 3.12 12.96 22.52
N GLU A 239 2.90 14.16 21.97
CA GLU A 239 1.75 14.48 21.12
C GLU A 239 1.71 13.66 19.83
N GLU A 240 2.86 13.55 19.15
CA GLU A 240 2.98 12.79 17.91
C GLU A 240 2.82 11.30 18.14
N SER A 241 3.43 10.76 19.19
CA SER A 241 3.32 9.34 19.55
C SER A 241 1.91 8.97 19.99
N TRP A 242 1.17 9.89 20.62
CA TRP A 242 -0.24 9.69 20.92
C TRP A 242 -1.10 9.68 19.64
N ASN A 243 -0.82 10.59 18.70
CA ASN A 243 -1.50 10.61 17.41
C ASN A 243 -1.26 9.30 16.64
N ARG A 244 0.00 8.85 16.51
CA ARG A 244 0.35 7.56 15.91
C ARG A 244 -0.33 6.38 16.60
N TYR A 245 -0.33 6.36 17.94
CA TYR A 245 -1.01 5.31 18.69
C TYR A 245 -2.48 5.19 18.29
N LYS A 246 -3.22 6.31 18.22
CA LYS A 246 -4.64 6.26 17.83
C LYS A 246 -4.83 5.80 16.38
N THR A 247 -3.99 6.29 15.48
CA THR A 247 -4.01 5.91 14.07
C THR A 247 -3.83 4.40 13.89
N GLU A 248 -2.75 3.84 14.43
CA GLU A 248 -2.48 2.40 14.37
C GLU A 248 -3.56 1.60 15.11
N PHE A 249 -4.02 2.09 16.26
CA PHE A 249 -5.08 1.44 17.01
C PHE A 249 -6.37 1.31 16.21
N ARG A 250 -6.77 2.35 15.45
CA ARG A 250 -7.92 2.32 14.55
C ARG A 250 -7.76 1.31 13.42
N ALA A 251 -6.61 1.36 12.73
CA ALA A 251 -6.29 0.43 11.65
C ALA A 251 -6.34 -1.03 12.12
N TYR A 252 -5.64 -1.37 13.23
CA TYR A 252 -5.69 -2.71 13.84
C TYR A 252 -7.04 -3.08 14.46
N TRP A 253 -7.90 -2.09 14.75
CA TRP A 253 -9.23 -2.37 15.25
C TRP A 253 -10.15 -2.87 14.14
N ILE A 254 -10.00 -2.37 12.91
CA ILE A 254 -10.90 -2.72 11.81
C ILE A 254 -10.32 -3.73 10.82
N ASP A 255 -9.03 -4.04 10.87
CA ASP A 255 -8.36 -4.97 9.93
C ASP A 255 -8.92 -6.39 9.94
N GLY A 256 -9.62 -6.80 10.99
CA GLY A 256 -10.18 -8.14 11.17
C GLY A 256 -9.26 -9.17 11.81
N GLN A 257 -7.98 -8.86 12.06
CA GLN A 257 -7.02 -9.78 12.71
C GLN A 257 -7.45 -10.19 14.12
N ARG A 258 -8.17 -9.31 14.80
CA ARG A 258 -8.50 -9.42 16.23
C ARG A 258 -10.00 -9.49 16.49
N ASP A 259 -10.80 -9.86 15.48
CA ASP A 259 -12.27 -9.92 15.60
C ASP A 259 -12.79 -11.06 16.47
N SER A 260 -11.96 -12.08 16.72
CA SER A 260 -12.25 -13.14 17.69
C SER A 260 -12.07 -12.70 19.15
N LEU A 261 -11.42 -11.56 19.41
CA LEU A 261 -11.16 -11.06 20.75
C LEU A 261 -12.33 -10.25 21.29
N SER A 262 -12.60 -10.39 22.59
CA SER A 262 -13.70 -9.67 23.23
C SER A 262 -13.49 -8.15 23.22
N THR A 263 -14.54 -7.42 22.83
CA THR A 263 -14.67 -5.96 22.99
C THR A 263 -15.50 -5.58 24.22
N ARG A 264 -15.92 -6.55 25.03
CA ARG A 264 -16.69 -6.34 26.26
C ARG A 264 -15.81 -5.68 27.32
N SER A 265 -16.31 -4.62 27.94
CA SER A 265 -15.64 -3.96 29.07
C SER A 265 -15.38 -4.93 30.23
N GLY A 266 -14.20 -4.83 30.83
CA GLY A 266 -13.67 -5.73 31.86
C GLY A 266 -13.25 -7.12 31.37
N SER A 267 -13.13 -7.37 30.06
CA SER A 267 -12.67 -8.68 29.55
C SER A 267 -11.15 -8.87 29.57
N ALA A 268 -10.38 -7.79 29.64
CA ALA A 268 -8.94 -7.87 29.80
C ALA A 268 -8.49 -7.78 31.27
N THR A 269 -7.25 -8.16 31.51
CA THR A 269 -6.54 -7.83 32.75
C THR A 269 -6.20 -6.34 32.77
N ALA A 270 -6.41 -5.71 33.93
CA ALA A 270 -5.97 -4.34 34.18
C ALA A 270 -4.48 -4.16 33.79
N PRO A 271 -4.12 -2.99 33.20
CA PRO A 271 -4.91 -1.76 33.13
C PRO A 271 -5.84 -1.65 31.90
N PHE A 272 -5.91 -2.66 31.03
CA PHE A 272 -6.74 -2.62 29.83
C PHE A 272 -8.19 -3.03 30.12
N ASP A 273 -9.14 -2.44 29.40
CA ASP A 273 -10.57 -2.70 29.60
C ASP A 273 -11.04 -3.96 28.86
N ASN A 274 -10.58 -4.17 27.62
CA ASN A 274 -11.01 -5.31 26.81
C ASN A 274 -9.87 -6.04 26.09
N GLU A 275 -10.09 -7.31 25.75
CA GLU A 275 -9.08 -8.20 25.16
C GLU A 275 -8.54 -7.67 23.83
N LYS A 276 -9.42 -7.12 22.98
CA LYS A 276 -9.02 -6.56 21.69
C LYS A 276 -8.09 -5.36 21.86
N GLN A 277 -8.44 -4.41 22.75
CA GLN A 277 -7.59 -3.27 23.12
C GLN A 277 -6.21 -3.73 23.60
N LYS A 278 -6.16 -4.70 24.53
CA LYS A 278 -4.90 -5.22 25.05
C LYS A 278 -4.04 -5.85 23.95
N SER A 279 -4.63 -6.67 23.08
CA SER A 279 -3.90 -7.34 22.00
C SER A 279 -3.32 -6.36 20.99
N ILE A 280 -4.05 -5.29 20.66
CA ILE A 280 -3.56 -4.20 19.79
C ILE A 280 -2.40 -3.47 20.48
N PHE A 281 -2.54 -3.14 21.77
CA PHE A 281 -1.47 -2.52 22.54
C PHE A 281 -0.23 -3.41 22.60
N ASP A 282 -0.37 -4.70 22.96
CA ASP A 282 0.76 -5.63 23.08
C ASP A 282 1.53 -5.73 21.76
N HIS A 283 0.82 -5.74 20.63
CA HIS A 283 1.39 -5.74 19.29
C HIS A 283 2.23 -4.49 19.02
N MET A 284 1.68 -3.30 19.25
CA MET A 284 2.41 -2.04 19.04
C MET A 284 3.52 -1.80 20.08
N TYR A 285 3.34 -2.29 21.30
CA TYR A 285 4.37 -2.21 22.33
C TYR A 285 5.57 -3.10 21.98
N GLY A 286 5.33 -4.16 21.20
CA GLY A 286 6.35 -5.04 20.67
C GLY A 286 7.02 -5.92 21.72
N SER A 287 7.87 -6.82 21.27
CA SER A 287 8.76 -7.64 22.10
C SER A 287 10.15 -7.04 22.25
N SER A 288 10.60 -6.25 21.27
CA SER A 288 11.94 -5.64 21.24
C SER A 288 11.88 -4.10 21.19
N ALA A 289 12.97 -3.43 21.55
CA ALA A 289 13.04 -1.96 21.42
C ALA A 289 13.22 -1.50 19.97
N ASP A 290 13.58 -2.43 19.08
CA ASP A 290 13.81 -2.19 17.65
C ASP A 290 12.55 -2.48 16.82
N ASP A 291 11.45 -2.92 17.44
CA ASP A 291 10.17 -3.09 16.77
C ASP A 291 9.67 -1.72 16.28
N VAL A 292 9.15 -1.68 15.05
CA VAL A 292 8.83 -0.43 14.32
C VAL A 292 7.93 0.54 15.12
N TYR A 293 7.02 0.00 15.92
CA TYR A 293 6.12 0.77 16.77
C TYR A 293 6.73 1.14 18.13
N ALA A 294 7.54 0.24 18.69
CA ALA A 294 8.13 0.39 20.01
C ALA A 294 9.04 1.63 20.09
N VAL A 295 9.66 2.02 18.98
CA VAL A 295 10.59 3.15 18.88
C VAL A 295 9.98 4.50 19.26
N TRP A 296 8.66 4.68 19.06
CA TRP A 296 7.93 5.91 19.40
C TRP A 296 6.95 5.70 20.57
N LEU A 297 6.39 4.49 20.74
CA LEU A 297 5.44 4.20 21.80
C LEU A 297 6.11 4.06 23.17
N ARG A 298 7.14 3.21 23.30
CA ARG A 298 7.76 2.87 24.60
C ARG A 298 8.35 4.08 25.32
N PRO A 299 9.11 4.99 24.66
CA PRO A 299 9.71 6.12 25.36
C PRO A 299 8.69 7.01 26.07
N ASN A 300 7.49 7.15 25.51
CA ASN A 300 6.42 7.99 26.04
C ASN A 300 5.55 7.23 27.05
N TYR A 301 5.22 5.97 26.76
CA TYR A 301 4.45 5.12 27.66
C TYR A 301 5.21 4.75 28.95
N ASP A 302 6.47 4.34 28.84
CA ASP A 302 7.27 3.88 30.00
C ASP A 302 7.66 5.03 30.93
N LYS A 303 7.97 6.20 30.36
CA LYS A 303 8.24 7.42 31.13
C LYS A 303 6.96 8.12 31.58
N ASN A 304 5.81 7.61 31.15
CA ASN A 304 4.48 8.17 31.40
C ASN A 304 4.43 9.69 31.14
N THR A 305 4.93 10.11 29.97
CA THR A 305 4.99 11.52 29.57
C THR A 305 3.61 12.16 29.51
N LYS A 306 3.52 13.49 29.46
CA LYS A 306 2.22 14.19 29.38
C LYS A 306 1.88 14.63 27.97
N VAL A 307 0.61 14.48 27.60
CA VAL A 307 -0.01 15.02 26.37
C VAL A 307 -1.25 15.81 26.79
N GLY A 308 -1.26 17.11 26.53
CA GLY A 308 -2.37 17.97 26.96
C GLY A 308 -2.63 17.92 28.48
N GLY A 309 -1.59 17.70 29.28
CA GLY A 309 -1.67 17.62 30.75
C GLY A 309 -2.09 16.26 31.33
N LYS A 310 -2.53 15.31 30.50
CA LYS A 310 -2.84 13.92 30.90
C LYS A 310 -1.62 13.03 30.73
N ASN A 311 -1.45 12.00 31.57
CA ASN A 311 -0.34 11.07 31.39
C ASN A 311 -0.61 10.12 30.22
N PHE A 312 0.45 9.72 29.53
CA PHE A 312 0.36 8.90 28.32
C PHE A 312 -0.27 7.53 28.59
N GLN A 313 0.05 6.90 29.72
CA GLN A 313 -0.56 5.62 30.11
C GLN A 313 -2.07 5.75 30.29
N ASP A 314 -2.53 6.82 30.97
CA ASP A 314 -3.96 7.07 31.18
C ASP A 314 -4.69 7.24 29.84
N LEU A 315 -4.08 7.93 28.87
CA LEU A 315 -4.63 8.07 27.52
C LEU A 315 -4.77 6.71 26.83
N VAL A 316 -3.72 5.89 26.83
CA VAL A 316 -3.73 4.55 26.23
C VAL A 316 -4.77 3.64 26.88
N HIS A 317 -4.83 3.60 28.22
CA HIS A 317 -5.72 2.71 28.96
C HIS A 317 -7.19 3.11 28.82
N THR A 318 -7.48 4.41 28.72
CA THR A 318 -8.85 4.92 28.52
C THR A 318 -9.30 4.91 27.06
N TYR A 319 -8.39 4.67 26.11
CA TYR A 319 -8.71 4.50 24.69
C TYR A 319 -9.20 3.07 24.39
N THR A 320 -10.40 2.76 24.87
CA THR A 320 -10.93 1.39 24.88
C THR A 320 -11.59 0.98 23.57
N LYS A 321 -11.99 1.95 22.74
CA LYS A 321 -12.61 1.79 21.43
C LYS A 321 -12.19 2.96 20.54
N PRO A 322 -12.07 2.76 19.22
CA PRO A 322 -11.76 3.85 18.32
C PRO A 322 -12.94 4.80 18.13
N GLU A 323 -12.61 6.05 17.89
CA GLU A 323 -13.48 7.03 17.27
C GLU A 323 -12.80 7.62 16.03
N GLY A 324 -13.57 7.80 14.96
CA GLY A 324 -13.05 8.15 13.65
C GLY A 324 -14.00 9.03 12.84
N VAL A 325 -13.51 9.51 11.71
CA VAL A 325 -14.34 10.09 10.66
C VAL A 325 -14.84 9.02 9.69
N ASN A 326 -14.12 7.91 9.51
CA ASN A 326 -14.46 6.89 8.51
C ASN A 326 -13.91 5.48 8.80
N LEU A 327 -14.22 4.91 9.97
CA LEU A 327 -13.77 3.56 10.39
C LEU A 327 -14.38 2.39 9.58
N ILE A 328 -15.05 2.68 8.46
CA ILE A 328 -15.61 1.68 7.56
C ILE A 328 -14.99 1.79 6.16
N ASN A 329 -13.89 2.52 5.99
CA ASN A 329 -13.19 2.71 4.72
C ASN A 329 -14.07 3.22 3.57
N SER A 330 -15.18 3.91 3.82
CA SER A 330 -16.15 4.28 2.78
C SER A 330 -15.62 5.41 1.89
N PRO A 331 -15.47 5.20 0.56
CA PRO A 331 -15.05 6.27 -0.36
C PRO A 331 -16.04 7.44 -0.41
N ARG A 332 -17.32 7.19 -0.10
CA ARG A 332 -18.38 8.21 -0.09
C ARG A 332 -18.31 9.07 1.16
N ILE A 333 -18.02 8.48 2.32
CA ILE A 333 -17.75 9.25 3.55
C ILE A 333 -16.50 10.11 3.38
N ASP A 334 -15.47 9.61 2.70
CA ASP A 334 -14.29 10.41 2.37
C ASP A 334 -14.63 11.63 1.49
N ASN A 335 -15.44 11.44 0.44
CA ASN A 335 -15.93 12.55 -0.36
C ASN A 335 -16.73 13.56 0.47
N PHE A 336 -17.59 13.09 1.36
CA PHE A 336 -18.36 13.93 2.27
C PHE A 336 -17.45 14.71 3.23
N PHE A 337 -16.44 14.06 3.82
CA PHE A 337 -15.44 14.69 4.67
C PHE A 337 -14.69 15.80 3.92
N LEU A 338 -14.22 15.52 2.70
CA LEU A 338 -13.50 16.50 1.88
C LEU A 338 -14.38 17.70 1.51
N ALA A 339 -15.66 17.46 1.17
CA ALA A 339 -16.62 18.52 0.87
C ALA A 339 -17.01 19.35 2.11
N LEU A 340 -16.92 18.76 3.31
CA LEU A 340 -17.15 19.45 4.57
C LEU A 340 -16.02 20.44 4.89
N GLN A 341 -14.75 20.05 4.72
CA GLN A 341 -13.56 20.86 5.06
C GLN A 341 -13.60 22.36 4.69
N PRO A 342 -13.98 22.76 3.46
CA PRO A 342 -14.01 24.18 3.10
C PRO A 342 -15.17 24.96 3.72
N CYS A 343 -16.17 24.27 4.29
CA CYS A 343 -17.38 24.88 4.84
C CYS A 343 -17.10 25.64 6.15
N LYS A 344 -17.80 26.74 6.34
CA LYS A 344 -17.67 27.64 7.50
C LYS A 344 -19.04 28.00 8.04
N LYS A 345 -19.08 28.45 9.31
CA LYS A 345 -20.34 28.88 9.96
C LYS A 345 -21.00 30.09 9.29
N ALA A 346 -20.25 30.83 8.48
CA ALA A 346 -20.77 31.96 7.71
C ALA A 346 -21.50 31.51 6.42
N ASP A 347 -21.26 30.28 5.96
CA ASP A 347 -21.91 29.75 4.76
C ASP A 347 -23.34 29.34 5.11
N THR A 348 -24.32 29.94 4.43
CA THR A 348 -25.75 29.69 4.69
C THR A 348 -26.56 29.32 3.46
N ASP A 349 -26.02 29.55 2.26
CA ASP A 349 -26.70 29.26 1.00
C ASP A 349 -26.27 27.89 0.45
N LEU A 350 -27.16 26.90 0.62
CA LEU A 350 -26.98 25.51 0.19
C LEU A 350 -26.81 25.35 -1.33
N THR A 351 -27.11 26.38 -2.12
CA THR A 351 -26.99 26.34 -3.59
C THR A 351 -25.64 26.82 -4.11
N THR A 352 -24.78 27.33 -3.23
CA THR A 352 -23.46 27.87 -3.59
C THR A 352 -22.32 27.06 -2.98
N THR A 353 -21.16 27.01 -3.64
CA THR A 353 -19.94 26.43 -3.07
C THR A 353 -19.53 27.19 -1.81
N PRO A 354 -19.17 26.52 -0.70
CA PRO A 354 -18.91 25.07 -0.60
C PRO A 354 -20.13 24.19 -0.27
N LEU A 355 -21.26 24.77 0.17
CA LEU A 355 -22.40 23.97 0.65
C LEU A 355 -23.12 23.15 -0.43
N ALA A 356 -23.09 23.59 -1.68
CA ALA A 356 -23.63 22.81 -2.81
C ALA A 356 -22.88 21.48 -2.98
N GLU A 357 -21.55 21.51 -2.85
CA GLU A 357 -20.70 20.32 -2.95
C GLU A 357 -20.91 19.39 -1.75
N LEU A 358 -21.01 19.94 -0.54
CA LEU A 358 -21.35 19.18 0.66
C LEU A 358 -22.72 18.50 0.54
N THR A 359 -23.72 19.21 0.02
CA THR A 359 -25.08 18.70 -0.20
C THR A 359 -25.06 17.55 -1.22
N ALA A 360 -24.33 17.70 -2.33
CA ALA A 360 -24.17 16.65 -3.33
C ALA A 360 -23.46 15.41 -2.74
N ALA A 361 -22.40 15.60 -1.96
CA ALA A 361 -21.70 14.51 -1.30
C ALA A 361 -22.59 13.79 -0.27
N ALA A 362 -23.41 14.53 0.48
CA ALA A 362 -24.38 13.96 1.42
C ALA A 362 -25.45 13.11 0.72
N GLN A 363 -25.92 13.52 -0.46
CA GLN A 363 -26.89 12.75 -1.26
C GLN A 363 -26.29 11.47 -1.83
N ALA A 364 -24.98 11.43 -2.05
CA ALA A 364 -24.30 10.26 -2.58
C ALA A 364 -24.10 9.15 -1.53
N LEU A 365 -24.27 9.44 -0.23
CA LEU A 365 -24.16 8.47 0.85
C LEU A 365 -25.25 7.40 0.75
N ASN A 366 -24.85 6.13 0.89
CA ASN A 366 -25.78 5.01 0.91
C ASN A 366 -26.24 4.68 2.35
N ALA A 367 -27.11 3.66 2.49
CA ALA A 367 -27.66 3.28 3.79
C ALA A 367 -26.61 2.81 4.82
N ASP A 368 -25.55 2.14 4.36
CA ASP A 368 -24.46 1.68 5.23
C ASP A 368 -23.64 2.88 5.75
N ASP A 369 -23.35 3.86 4.87
CA ASP A 369 -22.65 5.10 5.25
C ASP A 369 -23.48 5.92 6.24
N GLN A 370 -24.78 6.07 5.98
CA GLN A 370 -25.72 6.77 6.86
C GLN A 370 -25.80 6.09 8.23
N THR A 371 -25.85 4.75 8.26
CA THR A 371 -25.86 3.99 9.53
C THR A 371 -24.60 4.27 10.33
N TYR A 372 -23.42 4.24 9.70
CA TYR A 372 -22.17 4.56 10.37
C TYR A 372 -22.10 6.00 10.86
N ILE A 373 -22.46 6.99 10.04
CA ILE A 373 -22.40 8.42 10.43
C ILE A 373 -23.26 8.71 11.67
N ASN A 374 -24.33 7.94 11.88
CA ASN A 374 -25.23 8.08 13.03
C ASN A 374 -24.85 7.20 14.24
N SER A 375 -23.76 6.44 14.15
CA SER A 375 -23.21 5.64 15.25
C SER A 375 -22.36 6.47 16.23
N ALA A 376 -21.97 5.88 17.35
CA ALA A 376 -21.09 6.55 18.31
C ALA A 376 -19.63 6.60 17.81
N GLU A 377 -19.25 5.66 16.94
CA GLU A 377 -17.93 5.53 16.35
C GLU A 377 -17.59 6.70 15.40
N ALA A 378 -18.61 7.32 14.79
CA ALA A 378 -18.48 8.49 13.92
C ALA A 378 -18.45 9.84 14.66
N LEU A 379 -18.23 9.84 15.98
CA LEU A 379 -18.27 11.05 16.82
C LEU A 379 -17.38 12.18 16.28
N ARG A 380 -16.20 11.86 15.74
CA ARG A 380 -15.28 12.89 15.21
C ARG A 380 -15.92 13.62 14.02
N LEU A 381 -16.51 12.89 13.08
CA LEU A 381 -17.19 13.51 11.92
C LEU A 381 -18.39 14.35 12.37
N GLN A 382 -19.17 13.87 13.35
CA GLN A 382 -20.30 14.61 13.91
C GLN A 382 -19.86 15.93 14.57
N GLU A 383 -18.80 15.91 15.38
CA GLU A 383 -18.25 17.13 16.01
C GLU A 383 -17.67 18.09 14.97
N MET A 384 -17.06 17.59 13.90
CA MET A 384 -16.61 18.42 12.79
C MET A 384 -17.78 19.15 12.13
N MET A 385 -18.88 18.45 11.82
CA MET A 385 -20.09 19.08 11.27
C MET A 385 -20.64 20.18 12.20
N LYS A 386 -20.73 19.93 13.51
CA LYS A 386 -21.18 20.94 14.50
C LYS A 386 -20.26 22.16 14.58
N SER A 387 -18.96 21.92 14.46
CA SER A 387 -17.96 22.98 14.55
C SER A 387 -17.91 23.86 13.29
N GLN A 388 -18.20 23.29 12.12
CA GLN A 388 -18.04 23.99 10.83
C GLN A 388 -19.35 24.58 10.30
N LEU A 389 -20.50 24.00 10.57
CA LEU A 389 -21.76 24.41 9.96
C LEU A 389 -22.59 25.33 10.89
N ALA A 390 -23.29 26.30 10.29
CA ALA A 390 -24.33 27.05 11.00
C ALA A 390 -25.48 26.11 11.40
N THR A 391 -26.17 26.35 12.52
CA THR A 391 -27.23 25.45 13.02
C THR A 391 -28.30 25.08 11.97
N PRO A 392 -28.85 26.02 11.16
CA PRO A 392 -29.83 25.64 10.13
C PRO A 392 -29.25 24.74 9.04
N VAL A 393 -27.98 24.97 8.66
CA VAL A 393 -27.26 24.17 7.67
C VAL A 393 -26.94 22.79 8.24
N LEU A 394 -26.43 22.72 9.48
CA LEU A 394 -26.20 21.47 10.20
C LEU A 394 -27.46 20.61 10.23
N GLN A 395 -28.60 21.16 10.62
CA GLN A 395 -29.86 20.42 10.68
C GLN A 395 -30.32 19.92 9.30
N HIS A 396 -30.07 20.70 8.24
CA HIS A 396 -30.38 20.28 6.88
C HIS A 396 -29.50 19.10 6.45
N VAL A 397 -28.19 19.25 6.56
CA VAL A 397 -27.21 18.21 6.17
C VAL A 397 -27.38 16.96 7.06
N ALA A 398 -27.59 17.12 8.37
CA ALA A 398 -27.82 16.02 9.31
C ALA A 398 -29.05 15.18 8.94
N LYS A 399 -30.13 15.80 8.44
CA LYS A 399 -31.28 15.07 7.91
C LYS A 399 -30.88 14.25 6.68
N MET A 400 -30.10 14.81 5.77
CA MET A 400 -29.68 14.11 4.55
C MET A 400 -28.84 12.88 4.86
N VAL A 401 -27.86 13.00 5.75
CA VAL A 401 -26.99 11.88 6.17
C VAL A 401 -27.69 10.88 7.11
N ASN A 402 -28.95 11.11 7.47
CA ASN A 402 -29.76 10.24 8.33
C ASN A 402 -31.13 9.90 7.69
N GLY A 403 -31.13 9.71 6.37
CA GLY A 403 -32.31 9.22 5.63
C GLY A 403 -33.55 10.14 5.69
N GLY A 404 -33.35 11.43 5.93
CA GLY A 404 -34.39 12.47 5.98
C GLY A 404 -34.86 12.86 7.39
N SER A 405 -34.43 12.14 8.43
CA SER A 405 -34.81 12.43 9.83
C SER A 405 -33.68 13.13 10.59
N LEU A 406 -34.00 14.03 11.53
CA LEU A 406 -32.96 14.71 12.32
C LEU A 406 -32.43 13.75 13.39
N PRO A 407 -31.14 13.36 13.37
CA PRO A 407 -30.59 12.47 14.38
C PRO A 407 -30.40 13.20 15.71
N GLY A 408 -30.41 12.46 16.82
CA GLY A 408 -30.33 13.05 18.16
C GLY A 408 -29.01 13.77 18.49
N TRP A 409 -27.96 13.59 17.68
CA TRP A 409 -26.68 14.27 17.86
C TRP A 409 -26.64 15.68 17.22
N ALA A 410 -27.57 16.00 16.32
CA ALA A 410 -27.64 17.27 15.57
C ALA A 410 -28.74 18.20 16.12
#